data_AF-A0A939FG69-F1
#
_entry.id   AF-A0A939FG69-F1
#
_cell.length_a   1.000
_cell.length_b   1.000
_cell.length_c   1.000
_cell.angle_alpha   90.00
_cell.angle_beta   90.00
_cell.angle_gamma   90.00
#
_symmetry.space_group_name_H-M   'P 1'
#
loop_
_entity.id
_entity.type
_entity.pdbx_description
1 polymer ?
#
loop_
_entity_poly.entity_id
_entity_poly.type
_entity_poly.pdbx_seq_one_letter_code
_entity_poly.pdbx_strand_id
1 'polypeptide(L)'
;DDFWGRFEGVAEAVKFNHGRAVKQMGTLGRGNHFVELCTDMSGSVWLMLHSGSRNIGKELAEHHMAIAHNLPHNQGLVDRDLAVFVADTPQMAAYRNDLYWAQEYAQYNRAIMMGLLKGVVRKEFKKAKVAFEPEISCHHNYVSEERYDGLDLLVTRKGAIRAGSGEYGIIPGSMGAGSYIVKGLGNEKAFNSASHGAGRRMSRSEAKRRFSVRDLADQTRGVECRKDSGVLDEAPGAYKPIEKVIDQQRDLVEVVAKLKQVVCVKG
;
A
#
# COMPACT_ATOMS: atom_id res chain seq x y z
N ASP A 1 15.26 5.81 17.90
CA ASP A 1 15.61 5.53 16.49
C ASP A 1 16.24 6.71 15.81
N ASP A 2 17.44 6.50 15.27
CA ASP A 2 18.13 7.44 14.40
C ASP A 2 17.67 7.27 12.94
N PHE A 3 16.36 7.45 12.71
CA PHE A 3 15.77 7.25 11.38
C PHE A 3 16.33 8.25 10.36
N TRP A 4 16.45 9.52 10.76
CA TRP A 4 16.93 10.57 9.87
C TRP A 4 18.46 10.61 9.76
N GLY A 5 19.24 10.21 10.78
CA GLY A 5 20.69 10.08 10.62
C GLY A 5 21.06 9.01 9.60
N ARG A 6 20.32 7.89 9.55
CA ARG A 6 20.46 6.88 8.49
C ARG A 6 20.12 7.38 7.08
N PHE A 7 19.41 8.51 6.93
CA PHE A 7 19.18 9.10 5.62
C PHE A 7 20.47 9.55 4.94
N GLU A 8 21.51 9.90 5.70
CA GLU A 8 22.83 10.23 5.14
C GLU A 8 23.50 9.02 4.47
N GLY A 9 23.04 7.80 4.79
CA GLY A 9 23.52 6.55 4.21
C GLY A 9 22.77 6.08 2.97
N VAL A 10 21.70 6.77 2.53
CA VAL A 10 20.97 6.37 1.31
C VAL A 10 21.71 6.76 0.03
N ALA A 11 21.28 6.26 -1.13
CA ALA A 11 21.85 6.64 -2.42
C ALA A 11 22.11 8.15 -2.58
N GLU A 12 23.34 8.52 -2.97
CA GLU A 12 23.80 9.90 -3.12
C GLU A 12 22.89 10.75 -4.02
N ALA A 13 22.40 10.14 -5.11
CA ALA A 13 21.48 10.77 -6.06
C ALA A 13 20.16 11.24 -5.41
N VAL A 14 19.80 10.71 -4.25
CA VAL A 14 18.55 10.97 -3.54
C VAL A 14 18.76 11.83 -2.27
N LYS A 15 20.00 11.96 -1.77
CA LYS A 15 20.30 12.71 -0.54
C LYS A 15 19.87 14.18 -0.60
N PHE A 16 19.98 14.82 -1.76
CA PHE A 16 19.53 16.20 -1.97
C PHE A 16 18.03 16.41 -1.73
N ASN A 17 17.25 15.33 -1.69
CA ASN A 17 15.82 15.36 -1.41
C ASN A 17 15.47 15.28 0.08
N HIS A 18 16.44 15.34 1.01
CA HIS A 18 16.16 15.29 2.47
C HIS A 18 15.05 16.26 2.89
N GLY A 19 15.18 17.54 2.54
CA GLY A 19 14.18 18.56 2.89
C GLY A 19 12.81 18.28 2.29
N ARG A 20 12.74 17.67 1.10
CA ARG A 20 11.48 17.25 0.49
C ARG A 20 10.90 16.01 1.20
N ALA A 21 11.74 15.05 1.57
CA ALA A 21 11.34 13.86 2.31
C ALA A 21 10.75 14.23 3.68
N VAL A 22 11.35 15.17 4.40
CA VAL A 22 10.81 15.70 5.66
C VAL A 22 9.44 16.35 5.44
N LYS A 23 9.32 17.24 4.45
CA LYS A 23 8.06 17.95 4.15
C LYS A 23 6.93 17.04 3.66
N GLN A 24 7.25 15.90 3.05
CA GLN A 24 6.27 14.93 2.56
C GLN A 24 5.81 13.93 3.62
N MET A 25 6.51 13.83 4.75
CA MET A 25 6.14 12.94 5.84
C MET A 25 4.79 13.36 6.44
N GLY A 26 3.89 12.41 6.66
CA GLY A 26 2.52 12.67 7.09
C GLY A 26 1.56 13.11 5.97
N THR A 27 1.91 12.88 4.70
CA THR A 27 1.06 13.28 3.55
C THR A 27 0.54 12.07 2.76
N LEU A 28 -0.68 12.20 2.24
CA LEU A 28 -1.38 11.12 1.55
C LEU A 28 -0.82 10.83 0.16
N GLY A 29 -0.72 11.88 -0.66
CA GLY A 29 -0.38 11.82 -2.07
C GLY A 29 -1.44 11.37 -3.03
N ARG A 30 -0.99 11.05 -4.25
CA ARG A 30 -1.82 10.84 -5.43
C ARG A 30 -1.96 9.35 -5.77
N GLY A 31 -2.80 9.07 -6.76
CA GLY A 31 -3.07 7.72 -7.28
C GLY A 31 -4.10 6.97 -6.45
N ASN A 32 -3.83 5.70 -6.15
CA ASN A 32 -4.73 4.86 -5.36
C ASN A 32 -4.57 5.10 -3.84
N HIS A 33 -3.87 6.14 -3.41
CA HIS A 33 -3.82 6.54 -2.00
C HIS A 33 -5.13 7.21 -1.57
N PHE A 34 -5.55 6.92 -0.35
CA PHE A 34 -6.79 7.45 0.24
C PHE A 34 -6.79 7.40 1.78
N VAL A 35 -7.68 8.20 2.36
CA VAL A 35 -8.16 8.06 3.74
C VAL A 35 -9.65 7.80 3.68
N GLU A 36 -10.12 6.79 4.39
CA GLU A 36 -11.52 6.36 4.38
C GLU A 36 -12.09 6.26 5.80
N LEU A 37 -13.35 6.68 5.93
CA LEU A 37 -14.20 6.27 7.06
C LEU A 37 -15.14 5.21 6.53
N CYS A 38 -15.12 4.04 7.16
CA CYS A 38 -15.93 2.90 6.78
C CYS A 38 -16.81 2.46 7.95
N THR A 39 -17.88 1.73 7.64
CA THR A 39 -18.65 0.97 8.63
C THR A 39 -18.62 -0.51 8.29
N ASP A 40 -18.71 -1.36 9.30
CA ASP A 40 -18.95 -2.79 9.08
C ASP A 40 -20.41 -3.16 9.36
N MET A 41 -20.72 -4.46 9.24
CA MET A 41 -22.06 -5.00 9.48
C MET A 41 -22.49 -4.95 10.95
N SER A 42 -21.54 -4.79 11.89
CA SER A 42 -21.83 -4.62 13.32
C SER A 42 -22.16 -3.17 13.69
N GLY A 43 -21.96 -2.22 12.76
CA GLY A 43 -22.10 -0.79 13.00
C GLY A 43 -20.84 -0.12 13.55
N SER A 44 -19.71 -0.84 13.63
CA SER A 44 -18.43 -0.27 14.06
C SER A 44 -17.89 0.68 12.98
N VAL A 45 -17.24 1.76 13.43
CA VAL A 45 -16.60 2.75 12.54
C VAL A 45 -15.12 2.45 12.44
N TRP A 46 -14.64 2.33 11.20
CA TRP A 46 -13.26 2.02 10.86
C TRP A 46 -12.58 3.24 10.24
N LEU A 47 -11.34 3.50 10.66
CA LEU A 47 -10.45 4.46 10.03
C LEU A 47 -9.45 3.71 9.17
N MET A 48 -9.53 3.91 7.86
CA MET A 48 -8.68 3.20 6.91
C MET A 48 -7.80 4.19 6.15
N LEU A 49 -6.53 3.84 6.00
CA LEU A 49 -5.53 4.69 5.36
C LEU A 49 -4.68 3.84 4.43
N HIS A 50 -4.55 4.30 3.18
CA HIS A 50 -3.68 3.68 2.20
C HIS A 50 -2.70 4.72 1.65
N SER A 51 -1.41 4.55 2.00
CA SER A 51 -0.30 5.38 1.52
C SER A 51 1.03 4.63 1.61
N GLY A 52 2.08 5.20 1.00
CA GLY A 52 3.41 4.59 0.92
C GLY A 52 4.54 5.56 1.23
N SER A 53 5.72 5.26 0.69
CA SER A 53 6.99 5.98 0.86
C SER A 53 7.09 7.28 0.03
N ARG A 54 5.96 7.84 -0.41
CA ARG A 54 5.88 9.08 -1.20
C ARG A 54 6.81 9.02 -2.42
N ASN A 55 7.31 10.16 -2.89
CA ASN A 55 8.22 10.19 -4.04
C ASN A 55 9.65 9.74 -3.69
N ILE A 56 10.03 9.79 -2.41
CA ILE A 56 11.38 9.41 -1.98
C ILE A 56 11.65 7.92 -2.21
N GLY A 57 10.70 7.04 -1.88
CA GLY A 57 10.85 5.61 -2.18
C GLY A 57 10.85 5.29 -3.68
N LYS A 58 10.15 6.11 -4.49
CA LYS A 58 10.18 5.98 -5.95
C LYS A 58 11.57 6.29 -6.50
N GLU A 59 12.18 7.41 -6.06
CA GLU A 59 13.52 7.82 -6.53
C GLU A 59 14.60 6.81 -6.11
N LEU A 60 14.52 6.25 -4.90
CA LEU A 60 15.41 5.18 -4.47
C LEU A 60 15.26 3.94 -5.36
N ALA A 61 14.01 3.52 -5.66
CA ALA A 61 13.77 2.40 -6.56
C ALA A 61 14.33 2.67 -7.97
N GLU A 62 14.09 3.86 -8.54
CA GLU A 62 14.60 4.25 -9.86
C GLU A 62 16.14 4.25 -9.92
N HIS A 63 16.79 4.75 -8.85
CA HIS A 63 18.24 4.71 -8.73
C HIS A 63 18.78 3.26 -8.79
N HIS A 64 18.22 2.37 -7.98
CA HIS A 64 18.68 0.98 -7.93
C HIS A 64 18.31 0.20 -9.20
N MET A 65 17.15 0.44 -9.80
CA MET A 65 16.81 -0.15 -11.11
C MET A 65 17.80 0.26 -12.20
N ALA A 66 18.19 1.54 -12.24
CA ALA A 66 19.19 2.01 -13.20
C ALA A 66 20.55 1.31 -13.03
N ILE A 67 20.97 1.02 -11.80
CA ILE A 67 22.17 0.21 -11.54
C ILE A 67 21.95 -1.22 -12.03
N ALA A 68 20.86 -1.87 -11.61
CA ALA A 68 20.55 -3.26 -11.93
C ALA A 68 20.54 -3.51 -13.44
N HIS A 69 19.92 -2.64 -14.23
CA HIS A 69 19.84 -2.76 -15.69
C HIS A 69 21.19 -2.76 -16.41
N ASN A 70 22.25 -2.23 -15.79
CA ASN A 70 23.58 -2.13 -16.39
C ASN A 70 24.53 -3.23 -15.89
N LEU A 71 24.08 -4.12 -14.99
CA LEU A 71 24.91 -5.22 -14.50
C LEU A 71 25.13 -6.29 -15.59
N PRO A 72 26.33 -6.88 -15.70
CA PRO A 72 26.64 -7.86 -16.74
C PRO A 72 25.69 -9.06 -16.80
N HIS A 73 25.28 -9.60 -15.65
CA HIS A 73 24.36 -10.75 -15.58
C HIS A 73 22.91 -10.41 -15.93
N ASN A 74 22.55 -9.12 -16.02
CA ASN A 74 21.24 -8.66 -16.45
C ASN A 74 21.22 -8.28 -17.94
N GLN A 75 22.32 -8.45 -18.67
CA GLN A 75 22.34 -8.21 -20.11
C GLN A 75 21.67 -9.39 -20.85
N GLY A 76 20.71 -9.09 -21.72
CA GLY A 76 19.99 -10.11 -22.49
C GLY A 76 18.75 -10.71 -21.81
N LEU A 77 18.24 -10.11 -20.73
CA LEU A 77 16.95 -10.48 -20.17
C LEU A 77 15.82 -10.28 -21.19
N VAL A 78 14.82 -11.18 -21.16
CA VAL A 78 13.59 -11.09 -21.98
C VAL A 78 12.85 -9.77 -21.74
N ASP A 79 12.92 -9.27 -20.52
CA ASP A 79 12.42 -7.96 -20.12
C ASP A 79 13.47 -7.32 -19.21
N ARG A 80 13.85 -6.07 -19.51
CA ARG A 80 14.82 -5.34 -18.71
C ARG A 80 14.32 -5.10 -17.29
N ASP A 81 13.00 -5.00 -17.09
CA ASP A 81 12.36 -4.79 -15.79
C ASP A 81 12.45 -6.01 -14.86
N LEU A 82 12.99 -7.14 -15.34
CA LEU A 82 13.33 -8.31 -14.55
C LEU A 82 14.78 -8.28 -14.01
N ALA A 83 15.47 -7.15 -14.11
CA ALA A 83 16.84 -7.02 -13.59
C ALA A 83 16.91 -7.26 -12.08
N VAL A 84 17.92 -8.02 -11.64
CA VAL A 84 18.11 -8.42 -10.24
C VAL A 84 19.48 -8.07 -9.70
N PHE A 85 19.59 -7.97 -8.39
CA PHE A 85 20.88 -8.01 -7.68
C PHE A 85 21.16 -9.43 -7.22
N VAL A 86 22.43 -9.86 -7.36
CA VAL A 86 22.91 -11.11 -6.78
C VAL A 86 23.15 -10.89 -5.28
N ALA A 87 22.80 -11.88 -4.46
CA ALA A 87 23.06 -11.85 -3.02
C ALA A 87 24.55 -11.62 -2.71
N ASP A 88 24.83 -11.10 -1.51
CA ASP A 88 26.19 -10.88 -1.01
C ASP A 88 27.08 -9.98 -1.89
N THR A 89 26.46 -9.07 -2.65
CA THR A 89 27.15 -8.04 -3.43
C THR A 89 27.00 -6.65 -2.77
N PRO A 90 27.96 -5.73 -2.98
CA PRO A 90 27.82 -4.34 -2.52
C PRO A 90 26.55 -3.65 -3.05
N GLN A 91 26.15 -3.95 -4.28
CA GLN A 91 24.94 -3.41 -4.90
C GLN A 91 23.68 -3.91 -4.17
N MET A 92 23.63 -5.20 -3.82
CA MET A 92 22.53 -5.76 -3.04
C MET A 92 22.46 -5.15 -1.63
N ALA A 93 23.61 -4.97 -0.98
CA ALA A 93 23.67 -4.32 0.33
C ALA A 93 23.16 -2.87 0.28
N ALA A 94 23.59 -2.10 -0.73
CA ALA A 94 23.12 -0.73 -0.94
C ALA A 94 21.62 -0.66 -1.23
N TYR A 95 21.10 -1.55 -2.10
CA TYR A 95 19.67 -1.66 -2.37
C TYR A 95 18.87 -1.97 -1.11
N ARG A 96 19.30 -2.94 -0.30
CA ARG A 96 18.61 -3.34 0.93
C ARG A 96 18.58 -2.21 1.96
N ASN A 97 19.69 -1.49 2.13
CA ASN A 97 19.75 -0.33 3.01
C ASN A 97 18.65 0.70 2.67
N ASP A 98 18.59 1.09 1.39
CA ASP A 98 17.66 2.11 0.92
C ASP A 98 16.21 1.62 0.93
N LEU A 99 16.00 0.35 0.60
CA LEU A 99 14.70 -0.30 0.63
C LEU A 99 14.11 -0.34 2.05
N TYR A 100 14.89 -0.79 3.03
CA TYR A 100 14.43 -0.86 4.42
C TYR A 100 14.17 0.53 4.98
N TRP A 101 15.02 1.51 4.68
CA TRP A 101 14.76 2.90 5.03
C TRP A 101 13.44 3.41 4.43
N ALA A 102 13.18 3.11 3.14
CA ALA A 102 11.92 3.51 2.49
C ALA A 102 10.70 2.79 3.06
N GLN A 103 10.83 1.54 3.49
CA GLN A 103 9.78 0.78 4.19
C GLN A 103 9.45 1.44 5.53
N GLU A 104 10.46 1.76 6.34
CA GLU A 104 10.29 2.47 7.61
C GLU A 104 9.69 3.87 7.40
N TYR A 105 10.15 4.61 6.39
CA TYR A 105 9.54 5.88 6.01
C TYR A 105 8.05 5.73 5.75
N ALA A 106 7.64 4.72 4.97
CA ALA A 106 6.24 4.48 4.66
C ALA A 106 5.43 4.14 5.93
N GLN A 107 6.01 3.39 6.86
CA GLN A 107 5.39 3.10 8.16
C GLN A 107 5.20 4.38 8.99
N TYR A 108 6.23 5.20 9.17
CA TYR A 108 6.14 6.47 9.90
C TYR A 108 5.15 7.43 9.24
N ASN A 109 5.16 7.52 7.91
CA ASN A 109 4.21 8.33 7.16
C ASN A 109 2.76 7.93 7.50
N ARG A 110 2.46 6.62 7.49
CA ARG A 110 1.12 6.12 7.87
C ARG A 110 0.81 6.36 9.35
N ALA A 111 1.75 6.12 10.26
CA ALA A 111 1.54 6.32 11.69
C ALA A 111 1.20 7.78 12.02
N ILE A 112 1.93 8.73 11.42
CA ILE A 112 1.66 10.17 11.58
C ILE A 112 0.28 10.52 11.03
N MET A 113 -0.05 10.08 9.81
CA MET A 113 -1.37 10.33 9.21
C MET A 113 -2.51 9.72 10.03
N MET A 114 -2.33 8.51 10.55
CA MET A 114 -3.33 7.85 11.40
C MET A 114 -3.51 8.62 12.72
N GLY A 115 -2.42 9.09 13.34
CA GLY A 115 -2.47 9.96 14.52
C GLY A 115 -3.23 11.26 14.27
N LEU A 116 -2.99 11.93 13.14
CA LEU A 116 -3.71 13.13 12.72
C LEU A 116 -5.20 12.85 12.51
N LEU A 117 -5.54 11.76 11.81
CA LEU A 117 -6.92 11.36 11.56
C LEU A 117 -7.67 11.04 12.85
N LYS A 118 -7.05 10.26 13.76
CA LYS A 118 -7.58 10.00 15.11
C LYS A 118 -7.82 11.30 15.88
N GLY A 119 -6.92 12.27 15.75
CA GLY A 119 -7.05 13.61 16.34
C GLY A 119 -8.27 14.38 15.82
N VAL A 120 -8.50 14.38 14.49
CA VAL A 120 -9.68 14.98 13.86
C VAL A 120 -10.96 14.32 14.38
N VAL A 121 -11.03 12.98 14.36
CA VAL A 121 -12.21 12.24 14.82
C VAL A 121 -12.53 12.55 16.29
N ARG A 122 -11.53 12.54 17.17
CA ARG A 122 -11.73 12.93 18.59
C ARG A 122 -12.24 14.36 18.74
N LYS A 123 -11.75 15.29 17.92
CA LYS A 123 -12.15 16.70 17.98
C LYS A 123 -13.59 16.91 17.50
N GLU A 124 -14.00 16.26 16.42
CA GLU A 124 -15.35 16.42 15.86
C GLU A 124 -16.39 15.64 16.68
N PHE A 125 -16.02 14.49 17.24
CA PHE A 125 -16.92 13.60 17.98
C PHE A 125 -16.64 13.60 19.50
N LYS A 126 -16.29 14.75 20.08
CA LYS A 126 -15.93 14.88 21.52
C LYS A 126 -16.96 14.25 22.47
N LYS A 127 -18.26 14.43 22.19
CA LYS A 127 -19.36 13.92 23.02
C LYS A 127 -19.47 12.38 23.00
N ALA A 128 -18.97 11.73 21.95
CA ALA A 128 -19.03 10.28 21.77
C ALA A 128 -17.96 9.52 22.57
N LYS A 129 -17.02 10.21 23.23
CA LYS A 129 -15.91 9.61 23.99
C LYS A 129 -15.16 8.55 23.17
N VAL A 130 -14.78 8.91 21.94
CA VAL A 130 -14.16 7.98 20.98
C VAL A 130 -12.91 7.31 21.55
N ALA A 131 -12.95 5.98 21.58
CA ALA A 131 -11.79 5.12 21.82
C ALA A 131 -11.37 4.45 20.50
N PHE A 132 -10.10 4.03 20.43
CA PHE A 132 -9.57 3.32 19.27
C PHE A 132 -8.99 1.99 19.72
N GLU A 133 -9.32 0.94 18.99
CA GLU A 133 -8.69 -0.37 19.11
C GLU A 133 -7.26 -0.36 18.53
N PRO A 134 -6.47 -1.42 18.78
CA PRO A 134 -5.16 -1.60 18.15
C PRO A 134 -5.21 -1.46 16.63
N GLU A 135 -4.21 -0.80 16.06
CA GLU A 135 -4.12 -0.58 14.62
C GLU A 135 -3.69 -1.87 13.91
N ILE A 136 -4.38 -2.19 12.82
CA ILE A 136 -3.90 -3.15 11.83
C ILE A 136 -3.06 -2.35 10.82
N SER A 137 -1.82 -2.77 10.57
CA SER A 137 -0.92 -2.12 9.62
C SER A 137 -0.20 -3.18 8.80
N CYS A 138 -0.32 -3.10 7.48
CA CYS A 138 0.33 -4.02 6.56
C CYS A 138 1.05 -3.25 5.44
N HIS A 139 2.24 -3.74 5.06
CA HIS A 139 2.88 -3.35 3.82
C HIS A 139 2.39 -4.26 2.68
N HIS A 140 2.37 -3.72 1.46
CA HIS A 140 2.03 -4.50 0.26
C HIS A 140 3.01 -4.39 -0.91
N ASN A 141 3.98 -3.47 -0.79
CA ASN A 141 5.15 -3.36 -1.65
C ASN A 141 6.37 -3.28 -0.73
N TYR A 142 7.01 -4.42 -0.48
CA TYR A 142 8.12 -4.54 0.46
C TYR A 142 8.88 -5.85 0.25
N VAL A 143 10.07 -5.91 0.83
CA VAL A 143 10.86 -7.13 1.00
C VAL A 143 11.06 -7.40 2.49
N SER A 144 11.03 -8.67 2.85
CA SER A 144 11.34 -9.16 4.19
C SER A 144 12.26 -10.36 4.13
N GLU A 145 13.09 -10.51 5.15
CA GLU A 145 13.83 -11.74 5.41
C GLU A 145 12.92 -12.71 6.15
N GLU A 146 12.75 -13.90 5.58
CA GLU A 146 11.87 -14.92 6.12
C GLU A 146 12.49 -16.31 5.93
N ARG A 147 12.10 -17.25 6.77
CA ARG A 147 12.62 -18.62 6.72
C ARG A 147 11.54 -19.61 6.31
N TYR A 148 11.81 -20.37 5.25
CA TYR A 148 10.93 -21.42 4.73
C TYR A 148 11.76 -22.64 4.38
N ASP A 149 11.28 -23.84 4.74
CA ASP A 149 11.99 -25.11 4.49
C ASP A 149 13.46 -25.11 4.92
N GLY A 150 13.76 -24.42 6.03
CA GLY A 150 15.10 -24.29 6.58
C GLY A 150 16.01 -23.28 5.88
N LEU A 151 15.55 -22.65 4.78
CA LEU A 151 16.29 -21.66 3.99
C LEU A 151 15.90 -20.23 4.37
N ASP A 152 16.90 -19.35 4.48
CA ASP A 152 16.68 -17.92 4.64
C ASP A 152 16.46 -17.27 3.26
N LEU A 153 15.30 -16.63 3.09
CA LEU A 153 14.83 -16.08 1.83
C LEU A 153 14.57 -14.58 1.96
N LEU A 154 14.78 -13.86 0.86
CA LEU A 154 14.27 -12.51 0.67
C LEU A 154 12.94 -12.57 -0.08
N VAL A 155 11.84 -12.51 0.68
CA VAL A 155 10.50 -12.57 0.12
C VAL A 155 10.12 -11.19 -0.38
N THR A 156 9.99 -11.05 -1.70
CA THR A 156 9.54 -9.81 -2.33
C THR A 156 8.04 -9.85 -2.55
N ARG A 157 7.30 -8.91 -1.97
CA ARG A 157 5.86 -8.75 -2.18
C ARG A 157 5.59 -7.44 -2.91
N LYS A 158 4.93 -7.54 -4.07
CA LYS A 158 4.49 -6.40 -4.89
C LYS A 158 3.00 -6.54 -5.17
N GLY A 159 2.17 -5.73 -4.51
CA GLY A 159 0.72 -5.88 -4.51
C GLY A 159 0.21 -7.08 -3.69
N ALA A 160 0.97 -7.51 -2.68
CA ALA A 160 0.62 -8.64 -1.82
C ALA A 160 0.98 -8.33 -0.35
N ILE A 161 0.17 -8.79 0.59
CA ILE A 161 0.39 -8.61 2.03
C ILE A 161 0.93 -9.90 2.65
N ARG A 162 1.52 -9.79 3.85
CA ARG A 162 1.72 -10.98 4.70
C ARG A 162 0.38 -11.47 5.22
N ALA A 163 0.21 -12.77 5.27
CA ALA A 163 -0.95 -13.50 5.74
C ALA A 163 -0.48 -14.74 6.54
N GLY A 164 0.41 -14.51 7.52
CA GLY A 164 0.80 -15.54 8.48
C GLY A 164 -0.38 -16.02 9.29
N SER A 165 -0.29 -17.23 9.85
CA SER A 165 -1.39 -17.81 10.63
C SER A 165 -1.79 -16.87 11.78
N GLY A 166 -3.03 -16.41 11.74
CA GLY A 166 -3.61 -15.51 12.72
C GLY A 166 -3.27 -14.03 12.57
N GLU A 167 -2.44 -13.66 11.60
CA GLU A 167 -2.04 -12.28 11.35
C GLU A 167 -3.16 -11.50 10.65
N TYR A 168 -3.46 -10.30 11.15
CA TYR A 168 -4.46 -9.44 10.54
C TYR A 168 -3.92 -8.74 9.29
N GLY A 169 -4.74 -8.70 8.24
CA GLY A 169 -4.45 -8.06 6.98
C GLY A 169 -5.58 -7.13 6.54
N ILE A 170 -5.26 -6.26 5.59
CA ILE A 170 -6.22 -5.32 5.01
C ILE A 170 -6.20 -5.51 3.49
N ILE A 171 -7.38 -5.74 2.91
CA ILE A 171 -7.56 -5.89 1.46
C ILE A 171 -8.51 -4.78 0.98
N PRO A 172 -7.98 -3.60 0.60
CA PRO A 172 -8.77 -2.53 0.00
C PRO A 172 -9.46 -2.91 -1.31
N GLY A 173 -10.71 -2.45 -1.42
CA GLY A 173 -11.41 -2.32 -2.68
C GLY A 173 -10.96 -1.08 -3.48
N SER A 174 -11.76 -0.70 -4.46
CA SER A 174 -11.71 0.64 -5.07
C SER A 174 -12.52 1.64 -4.25
N MET A 175 -12.45 2.92 -4.63
CA MET A 175 -13.46 3.89 -4.21
C MET A 175 -14.86 3.31 -4.51
N GLY A 176 -15.83 3.48 -3.62
CA GLY A 176 -17.20 2.96 -3.76
C GLY A 176 -17.37 1.44 -3.62
N ALA A 177 -16.28 0.66 -3.60
CA ALA A 177 -16.33 -0.78 -3.37
C ALA A 177 -16.05 -1.10 -1.89
N GLY A 178 -16.45 -2.29 -1.45
CA GLY A 178 -16.13 -2.73 -0.09
C GLY A 178 -14.64 -3.04 0.08
N SER A 179 -14.15 -2.89 1.31
CA SER A 179 -12.81 -3.35 1.74
C SER A 179 -12.97 -4.50 2.72
N TYR A 180 -11.92 -5.30 2.93
CA TYR A 180 -11.96 -6.44 3.85
C TYR A 180 -10.87 -6.36 4.89
N ILE A 181 -11.23 -6.63 6.14
CA ILE A 181 -10.29 -7.03 7.18
C ILE A 181 -10.24 -8.55 7.17
N VAL A 182 -9.03 -9.08 7.11
CA VAL A 182 -8.79 -10.52 6.98
C VAL A 182 -7.82 -11.02 8.03
N LYS A 183 -7.80 -12.33 8.24
CA LYS A 183 -6.84 -13.04 9.08
C LYS A 183 -6.14 -14.10 8.25
N GLY A 184 -4.81 -14.12 8.26
CA GLY A 184 -4.03 -15.07 7.50
C GLY A 184 -4.21 -16.51 7.99
N LEU A 185 -4.24 -17.45 7.05
CA LEU A 185 -4.30 -18.89 7.33
C LEU A 185 -2.90 -19.53 7.43
N GLY A 186 -1.84 -18.79 7.07
CA GLY A 186 -0.46 -19.28 7.17
C GLY A 186 -0.10 -20.31 6.10
N ASN A 187 -0.53 -20.08 4.86
CA ASN A 187 -0.20 -20.99 3.76
C ASN A 187 1.26 -20.80 3.31
N GLU A 188 2.12 -21.73 3.70
CA GLU A 188 3.56 -21.71 3.40
C GLU A 188 3.86 -21.82 1.89
N LYS A 189 3.00 -22.50 1.10
CA LYS A 189 3.17 -22.56 -0.36
C LYS A 189 3.02 -21.19 -1.03
N ALA A 190 2.34 -20.26 -0.36
CA ALA A 190 2.21 -18.87 -0.77
C ALA A 190 3.20 -17.94 -0.04
N PHE A 191 4.21 -18.50 0.64
CA PHE A 191 5.10 -17.76 1.53
C PHE A 191 4.34 -16.88 2.52
N ASN A 192 3.26 -17.45 3.10
CA ASN A 192 2.36 -16.74 4.00
C ASN A 192 1.90 -15.41 3.42
N SER A 193 1.43 -15.39 2.18
CA SER A 193 1.03 -14.16 1.47
C SER A 193 -0.41 -14.23 0.98
N ALA A 194 -1.02 -13.05 0.82
CA ALA A 194 -2.34 -12.89 0.22
C ALA A 194 -2.38 -11.65 -0.67
N SER A 195 -3.45 -11.49 -1.45
CA SER A 195 -3.62 -10.29 -2.28
C SER A 195 -3.73 -9.03 -1.43
N HIS A 196 -3.28 -7.89 -1.95
CA HIS A 196 -3.48 -6.59 -1.30
C HIS A 196 -4.80 -5.92 -1.68
N GLY A 197 -5.39 -6.21 -2.84
CA GLY A 197 -6.60 -5.50 -3.25
C GLY A 197 -7.16 -5.97 -4.58
N ALA A 198 -8.19 -5.28 -5.04
CA ALA A 198 -8.93 -5.67 -6.25
C ALA A 198 -8.04 -5.76 -7.52
N GLY A 199 -7.02 -4.91 -7.62
CA GLY A 199 -6.21 -4.78 -8.82
C GLY A 199 -6.97 -4.08 -9.96
N ARG A 200 -6.23 -3.38 -10.82
CA ARG A 200 -6.83 -2.68 -11.96
C ARG A 200 -7.19 -3.66 -13.07
N ARG A 201 -8.30 -3.39 -13.77
CA ARG A 201 -8.66 -4.10 -15.01
C ARG A 201 -8.36 -3.30 -16.28
N MET A 202 -7.98 -2.03 -16.12
CA MET A 202 -7.59 -1.14 -17.22
C MET A 202 -6.59 -0.08 -16.76
N SER A 203 -5.88 0.52 -17.72
CA SER A 203 -4.93 1.60 -17.45
C SER A 203 -5.63 2.86 -16.92
N ARG A 204 -4.85 3.80 -16.37
CA ARG A 204 -5.38 5.10 -15.92
C ARG A 204 -5.88 5.95 -17.09
N SER A 205 -5.16 5.93 -18.21
CA SER A 205 -5.55 6.66 -19.43
C SER A 205 -6.85 6.11 -20.00
N GLU A 206 -7.01 4.78 -20.03
CA GLU A 206 -8.23 4.15 -20.52
C GLU A 206 -9.42 4.44 -19.61
N ALA A 207 -9.23 4.40 -18.28
CA ALA A 207 -10.28 4.77 -17.34
C ALA A 207 -10.75 6.23 -17.52
N LYS A 208 -9.81 7.18 -17.70
CA LYS A 208 -10.15 8.59 -17.99
C LYS A 208 -10.90 8.79 -19.30
N ARG A 209 -10.62 7.96 -20.30
CA ARG A 209 -11.31 8.00 -21.60
C ARG A 209 -12.71 7.41 -21.51
N ARG A 210 -12.89 6.37 -20.69
CA ARG A 210 -14.10 5.56 -20.62
C ARG A 210 -15.16 6.08 -19.65
N PHE A 211 -14.75 6.70 -18.54
CA PHE A 211 -15.67 7.14 -17.49
C PHE A 211 -15.87 8.65 -17.52
N SER A 212 -17.13 9.05 -17.36
CA SER A 212 -17.53 10.43 -17.11
C SER A 212 -17.65 10.73 -15.62
N VAL A 213 -17.74 12.01 -15.26
CA VAL A 213 -18.04 12.45 -13.89
C VAL A 213 -19.38 11.91 -13.41
N ARG A 214 -20.36 11.77 -14.30
CA ARG A 214 -21.66 11.17 -14.00
C ARG A 214 -21.51 9.69 -13.64
N ASP A 215 -20.76 8.93 -14.44
CA ASP A 215 -20.48 7.52 -14.14
C ASP A 215 -19.82 7.37 -12.78
N LEU A 216 -18.87 8.25 -12.46
CA LEU A 216 -18.19 8.27 -11.17
C LEU A 216 -19.18 8.53 -10.02
N ALA A 217 -20.05 9.54 -10.16
CA ALA A 217 -21.05 9.87 -9.16
C ALA A 217 -22.06 8.74 -8.96
N ASP A 218 -22.47 8.09 -10.04
CA ASP A 218 -23.40 6.97 -10.00
C ASP A 218 -22.77 5.73 -9.33
N GLN A 219 -21.51 5.42 -9.65
CA GLN A 219 -20.81 4.27 -9.07
C GLN A 219 -20.36 4.50 -7.62
N THR A 220 -20.27 5.75 -7.15
CA THR A 220 -19.90 6.11 -5.77
C THR A 220 -21.10 6.60 -4.95
N ARG A 221 -22.32 6.30 -5.40
CA ARG A 221 -23.55 6.69 -4.70
C ARG A 221 -23.56 6.15 -3.27
N GLY A 222 -23.80 7.04 -2.32
CA GLY A 222 -23.76 6.72 -0.88
C GLY A 222 -22.38 6.83 -0.24
N VAL A 223 -21.35 7.24 -0.99
CA VAL A 223 -20.02 7.57 -0.48
C VAL A 223 -19.74 9.07 -0.70
N GLU A 224 -19.35 9.75 0.37
CA GLU A 224 -18.89 11.13 0.30
C GLU A 224 -17.43 11.14 -0.14
N CYS A 225 -17.18 11.61 -1.36
CA CYS A 225 -15.89 11.56 -2.00
C CYS A 225 -15.81 12.60 -3.12
N ARG A 226 -14.59 12.88 -3.59
CA ARG A 226 -14.37 13.71 -4.78
C ARG A 226 -15.05 13.08 -6.00
N LYS A 227 -15.74 13.91 -6.78
CA LYS A 227 -16.49 13.53 -8.00
C LYS A 227 -16.15 14.49 -9.13
N ASP A 228 -14.88 14.54 -9.50
CA ASP A 228 -14.36 15.44 -10.53
C ASP A 228 -13.45 14.69 -11.53
N SER A 229 -13.09 15.37 -12.62
CA SER A 229 -12.28 14.78 -13.70
C SER A 229 -10.90 14.31 -13.25
N GLY A 230 -10.39 14.82 -12.13
CA GLY A 230 -9.08 14.46 -11.56
C GLY A 230 -9.02 13.07 -10.92
N VAL A 231 -10.18 12.42 -10.70
CA VAL A 231 -10.26 11.09 -10.05
C VAL A 231 -10.95 10.03 -10.92
N LEU A 232 -11.17 10.31 -12.20
CA LEU A 232 -11.79 9.35 -13.14
C LEU A 232 -10.95 8.09 -13.34
N ASP A 233 -9.62 8.18 -13.22
CA ASP A 233 -8.74 7.01 -13.28
C ASP A 233 -8.91 6.07 -12.10
N GLU A 234 -9.56 6.53 -11.02
CA GLU A 234 -9.81 5.79 -9.79
C GLU A 234 -11.29 5.40 -9.65
N ALA A 235 -12.08 5.52 -10.73
CA ALA A 235 -13.47 5.09 -10.75
C ALA A 235 -13.61 3.60 -10.37
N PRO A 236 -14.68 3.21 -9.66
CA PRO A 236 -14.87 1.82 -9.21
C PRO A 236 -14.79 0.81 -10.37
N GLY A 237 -15.39 1.16 -11.52
CA GLY A 237 -15.32 0.40 -12.75
C GLY A 237 -13.94 0.27 -13.39
N ALA A 238 -12.88 0.90 -12.88
CA ALA A 238 -11.50 0.68 -13.33
C ALA A 238 -10.83 -0.54 -12.67
N TYR A 239 -11.46 -1.12 -11.65
CA TYR A 239 -10.94 -2.22 -10.85
C TYR A 239 -11.67 -3.54 -11.10
N LYS A 240 -11.06 -4.67 -10.70
CA LYS A 240 -11.76 -5.97 -10.68
C LYS A 240 -12.78 -5.97 -9.53
N PRO A 241 -13.83 -6.81 -9.60
CA PRO A 241 -14.72 -7.02 -8.46
C PRO A 241 -13.94 -7.62 -7.28
N ILE A 242 -13.93 -6.93 -6.14
CA ILE A 242 -13.14 -7.34 -4.97
C ILE A 242 -13.63 -8.68 -4.40
N GLU A 243 -14.93 -8.95 -4.48
CA GLU A 243 -15.53 -10.22 -4.07
C GLU A 243 -14.90 -11.42 -4.78
N LYS A 244 -14.61 -11.29 -6.09
CA LYS A 244 -13.94 -12.35 -6.85
C LYS A 244 -12.51 -12.57 -6.39
N VAL A 245 -11.81 -11.50 -6.03
CA VAL A 245 -10.44 -11.59 -5.52
C VAL A 245 -10.43 -12.29 -4.15
N ILE A 246 -11.38 -11.99 -3.27
CA ILE A 246 -11.55 -12.68 -1.98
C ILE A 246 -11.91 -14.15 -2.17
N ASP A 247 -12.81 -14.47 -3.11
CA ASP A 247 -13.24 -15.84 -3.38
C ASP A 247 -12.09 -16.75 -3.86
N GLN A 248 -11.13 -16.18 -4.59
CA GLN A 248 -9.98 -16.90 -5.16
C GLN A 248 -8.82 -17.16 -4.18
N GLN A 249 -8.93 -16.72 -2.92
CA GLN A 249 -7.86 -16.84 -1.91
C GLN A 249 -8.37 -17.34 -0.56
N ARG A 250 -9.47 -18.10 -0.56
CA ARG A 250 -10.09 -18.68 0.65
C ARG A 250 -9.15 -19.63 1.42
N ASP A 251 -8.14 -20.16 0.75
CA ASP A 251 -7.07 -20.98 1.31
C ASP A 251 -5.90 -20.16 1.88
N LEU A 252 -5.89 -18.84 1.67
CA LEU A 252 -4.85 -17.93 2.15
C LEU A 252 -5.33 -17.09 3.33
N VAL A 253 -6.60 -16.68 3.34
CA VAL A 253 -7.17 -15.78 4.35
C VAL A 253 -8.61 -16.11 4.73
N GLU A 254 -8.95 -15.84 5.99
CA GLU A 254 -10.30 -15.79 6.51
C GLU A 254 -10.81 -14.33 6.54
N VAL A 255 -12.06 -14.09 6.16
CA VAL A 255 -12.68 -12.75 6.25
C VAL A 255 -13.16 -12.51 7.67
N VAL A 256 -12.63 -11.46 8.31
CA VAL A 256 -13.05 -11.02 9.65
C VAL A 256 -14.15 -9.98 9.56
N ALA A 257 -14.01 -9.00 8.67
CA ALA A 257 -15.00 -7.95 8.49
C ALA A 257 -15.07 -7.50 7.03
N LYS A 258 -16.28 -7.20 6.56
CA LYS A 258 -16.53 -6.46 5.31
C LYS A 258 -16.85 -5.01 5.66
N LEU A 259 -16.07 -4.10 5.10
CA LEU A 259 -16.16 -2.66 5.31
C LEU A 259 -16.87 -2.01 4.14
N LYS A 260 -17.82 -1.12 4.44
CA LYS A 260 -18.48 -0.23 3.50
C LYS A 260 -17.99 1.19 3.73
N GLN A 261 -17.47 1.81 2.68
CA GLN A 261 -17.03 3.21 2.73
C GLN A 261 -18.23 4.14 2.93
N VAL A 262 -18.03 5.18 3.73
CA VAL A 262 -18.97 6.30 3.90
C VAL A 262 -18.30 7.61 3.48
N VAL A 263 -17.01 7.76 3.76
CA VAL A 263 -16.19 8.89 3.31
C VAL A 263 -14.91 8.37 2.66
N CYS A 264 -14.51 8.93 1.52
CA CYS A 264 -13.24 8.66 0.86
C CYS A 264 -12.56 9.97 0.46
N VAL A 265 -11.41 10.25 1.09
CA VAL A 265 -10.56 11.41 0.81
C VAL A 265 -9.37 10.95 -0.02
N LYS A 266 -9.15 11.61 -1.16
CA LYS A 266 -8.02 11.38 -2.06
C LYS A 266 -7.17 12.64 -2.17
N GLY A 267 -5.86 12.48 -2.41
CA GLY A 267 -4.93 13.59 -2.65
C GLY A 267 -4.79 14.02 -4.10
#